data_AF-A0A2D2DR06-F1
#
_entry.id   AF-A0A2D2DR06-F1
#
_cell.length_a   1.000
_cell.length_b   1.000
_cell.length_c   1.000
_cell.angle_alpha   90.00
_cell.angle_beta   90.00
_cell.angle_gamma   90.00
#
_symmetry.space_group_name_H-M   'P 1'
#
loop_
_entity.id
_entity.type
_entity.pdbx_description
1 polymer ?
#
loop_
_entity_poly.entity_id
_entity_poly.type
_entity_poly.pdbx_seq_one_letter_code
_entity_poly.pdbx_strand_id
1 'polypeptide(L)'
;MLFNTSFVRAVGVVFAAGVSLHSAAMAQEKGVGAISVTREAIEVSGNGHQRTFPCNGRKAVVEGSDHVITFTGVCASLDVSGGNNSVTVQLAPQGSLTVAGADHKVRWRSTGEPAQDLSGANNQVVKLPVKR
;
A
#
# COMPACT_ATOMS: atom_id res chain seq x y z
N MET A 1 -27.67 -14.92 -29.24
CA MET A 1 -28.60 -15.12 -28.11
C MET A 1 -28.55 -16.59 -27.70
N LEU A 2 -28.44 -16.82 -26.39
CA LEU A 2 -28.47 -18.09 -25.66
C LEU A 2 -27.24 -19.03 -25.70
N PHE A 3 -26.61 -19.11 -24.52
CA PHE A 3 -26.16 -20.30 -23.78
C PHE A 3 -25.77 -21.54 -24.59
N ASN A 4 -24.55 -22.03 -24.37
CA ASN A 4 -24.44 -23.38 -23.81
C ASN A 4 -23.14 -23.63 -23.04
N THR A 5 -23.31 -23.78 -21.73
CA THR A 5 -22.44 -24.51 -20.80
C THR A 5 -22.27 -25.97 -21.24
N SER A 6 -21.04 -26.49 -21.25
CA SER A 6 -20.82 -27.93 -20.99
C SER A 6 -19.37 -28.26 -20.66
N PHE A 7 -19.25 -28.86 -19.48
CA PHE A 7 -18.42 -30.02 -19.17
C PHE A 7 -16.89 -29.88 -19.13
N VAL A 8 -16.44 -29.68 -17.90
CA VAL A 8 -15.22 -30.28 -17.35
C VAL A 8 -15.19 -31.78 -17.66
N ARG A 9 -14.17 -32.25 -18.37
CA ARG A 9 -13.73 -33.65 -18.36
C ARG A 9 -12.23 -33.68 -18.12
N ALA A 10 -11.88 -34.04 -16.89
CA ALA A 10 -10.55 -34.51 -16.53
C ALA A 10 -10.33 -35.90 -17.13
N VAL A 11 -9.29 -36.09 -17.95
CA VAL A 11 -8.63 -37.38 -18.21
C VAL A 11 -7.21 -37.13 -18.69
N GLY A 12 -6.23 -37.82 -18.10
CA GLY A 12 -5.02 -38.23 -18.82
C GLY A 12 -3.69 -37.88 -18.16
N VAL A 13 -3.19 -38.78 -17.30
CA VAL A 13 -1.78 -38.88 -16.90
C VAL A 13 -1.05 -39.75 -17.92
N VAL A 14 0.05 -39.30 -18.54
CA VAL A 14 1.24 -40.15 -18.89
C VAL A 14 2.49 -39.26 -19.05
N PHE A 15 3.60 -39.75 -18.47
CA PHE A 15 4.99 -39.25 -18.44
C PHE A 15 5.65 -39.00 -19.81
N ALA A 16 6.43 -37.92 -19.92
CA ALA A 16 7.60 -37.85 -20.81
C ALA A 16 8.63 -36.84 -20.26
N ALA A 17 9.90 -37.24 -20.26
CA ALA A 17 11.04 -36.46 -19.77
C ALA A 17 11.20 -35.12 -20.51
N GLY A 18 11.19 -34.03 -19.76
CA GLY A 18 11.53 -32.70 -20.24
C GLY A 18 11.71 -31.79 -19.03
N VAL A 19 12.95 -31.41 -18.73
CA VAL A 19 13.28 -30.42 -17.70
C VAL A 19 12.60 -29.12 -18.08
N SER A 20 11.44 -28.88 -17.50
CA SER A 20 10.85 -27.57 -17.52
C SER A 20 11.02 -26.99 -16.13
N LEU A 21 12.13 -26.27 -15.95
CA LEU A 21 12.27 -25.23 -14.94
C LEU A 21 11.25 -24.13 -15.25
N HIS A 22 9.96 -24.43 -15.07
CA HIS A 22 8.96 -23.40 -14.97
C HIS A 22 9.19 -22.78 -13.60
N SER A 23 9.98 -21.71 -13.63
CA SER A 23 10.07 -20.73 -12.55
C SER A 23 8.67 -20.54 -12.00
N ALA A 24 8.41 -21.07 -10.80
CA ALA A 24 7.32 -20.59 -9.99
C ALA A 24 7.71 -19.13 -9.70
N ALA A 25 7.27 -18.22 -10.56
CA ALA A 25 7.17 -16.83 -10.22
C ALA A 25 6.18 -16.79 -9.06
N MET A 26 6.70 -16.95 -7.85
CA MET A 26 5.99 -16.67 -6.62
C MET A 26 5.73 -15.17 -6.65
N ALA A 27 4.65 -14.77 -7.32
CA ALA A 27 4.03 -13.48 -7.12
C ALA A 27 3.38 -13.51 -5.73
N GLN A 28 4.21 -13.60 -4.68
CA GLN A 28 3.75 -13.37 -3.33
C GLN A 28 3.66 -11.85 -3.17
N GLU A 29 2.47 -11.35 -2.89
CA GLU A 29 2.29 -10.43 -1.77
C GLU A 29 0.80 -10.12 -1.58
N LYS A 30 0.11 -11.03 -0.89
CA LYS A 30 -0.87 -10.56 0.07
C LYS A 30 -0.10 -10.38 1.37
N GLY A 31 0.18 -9.13 1.72
CA GLY A 31 0.55 -8.80 3.09
C GLY A 31 -0.47 -9.39 4.07
N VAL A 32 -0.03 -9.60 5.31
CA VAL A 32 -0.83 -10.17 6.38
C VAL A 32 -1.43 -9.02 7.18
N GLY A 33 -2.72 -9.06 7.49
CA GLY A 33 -3.39 -8.01 8.25
C GLY A 33 -4.66 -7.50 7.59
N ALA A 34 -5.33 -6.57 8.28
CA ALA A 34 -6.60 -6.03 7.84
C ALA A 34 -6.38 -4.76 7.00
N ILE A 35 -7.16 -4.64 5.93
CA ILE A 35 -7.27 -3.40 5.17
C ILE A 35 -8.73 -2.99 5.25
N SER A 36 -8.98 -1.83 5.84
CA SER A 36 -10.31 -1.23 5.94
C SER A 36 -10.36 0.05 5.12
N VAL A 37 -11.32 0.14 4.20
CA VAL A 37 -11.52 1.31 3.36
C VAL A 37 -12.93 1.81 3.58
N THR A 38 -13.06 2.87 4.37
CA THR A 38 -14.36 3.51 4.69
C THR A 38 -14.51 4.81 3.91
N ARG A 39 -15.63 5.53 4.10
CA ARG A 39 -15.80 6.84 3.47
C ARG A 39 -14.94 7.91 4.13
N GLU A 40 -14.52 7.67 5.36
CA GLU A 40 -13.81 8.62 6.22
C GLU A 40 -12.30 8.35 6.24
N ALA A 41 -11.89 7.06 6.22
CA ALA A 41 -10.51 6.66 6.40
C ALA A 41 -10.11 5.44 5.53
N ILE A 42 -8.80 5.33 5.32
CA ILE A 42 -8.15 4.15 4.75
C ILE A 42 -7.17 3.67 5.81
N GLU A 43 -7.43 2.49 6.35
CA GLU A 43 -6.63 1.86 7.39
C GLU A 43 -5.97 0.62 6.82
N VAL A 44 -4.66 0.55 6.96
CA VAL A 44 -3.84 -0.59 6.55
C VAL A 44 -3.10 -1.05 7.79
N SER A 45 -3.37 -2.27 8.24
CA SER A 45 -2.71 -2.86 9.41
C SER A 45 -1.97 -4.15 9.06
N GLY A 46 -0.98 -4.52 9.87
CA GLY A 46 -0.28 -5.80 9.80
C GLY A 46 1.10 -5.68 9.18
N ASN A 47 1.41 -6.47 8.14
CA ASN A 47 2.74 -6.43 7.54
C ASN A 47 2.78 -6.79 6.03
N GLY A 48 3.71 -6.17 5.30
CA GLY A 48 4.04 -6.56 3.91
C GLY A 48 2.95 -6.22 2.89
N HIS A 49 2.05 -5.29 3.19
CA HIS A 49 1.06 -4.83 2.21
C HIS A 49 1.72 -3.94 1.15
N GLN A 50 1.59 -4.31 -0.12
CA GLN A 50 2.00 -3.49 -1.26
C GLN A 50 0.79 -3.12 -2.13
N ARG A 51 0.22 -1.94 -1.90
CA ARG A 51 -1.04 -1.53 -2.53
C ARG A 51 -1.11 -0.03 -2.78
N THR A 52 -1.96 0.34 -3.73
CA THR A 52 -2.27 1.73 -4.06
C THR A 52 -3.72 2.02 -3.72
N PHE A 53 -3.98 3.13 -3.02
CA PHE A 53 -5.34 3.54 -2.63
C PHE A 53 -5.66 4.97 -3.08
N PRO A 54 -6.84 5.23 -3.66
CA PRO A 54 -7.29 6.59 -3.91
C PRO A 54 -7.70 7.25 -2.59
N CYS A 55 -7.07 8.33 -2.19
CA CYS A 55 -7.34 8.95 -0.89
C CYS A 55 -8.67 9.71 -0.86
N ASN A 56 -8.98 10.48 -1.90
CA ASN A 56 -10.25 11.22 -2.05
C ASN A 56 -10.61 12.10 -0.83
N GLY A 57 -9.62 12.75 -0.22
CA GLY A 57 -9.80 13.62 0.96
C GLY A 57 -9.94 12.88 2.28
N ARG A 58 -9.74 11.56 2.32
CA ARG A 58 -9.82 10.75 3.54
C ARG A 58 -8.56 10.84 4.39
N LYS A 59 -8.67 10.38 5.65
CA LYS A 59 -7.51 10.08 6.51
C LYS A 59 -6.86 8.78 6.03
N ALA A 60 -5.54 8.78 5.90
CA ALA A 60 -4.75 7.58 5.66
C ALA A 60 -4.08 7.14 6.97
N VAL A 61 -4.24 5.89 7.35
CA VAL A 61 -3.63 5.27 8.53
C VAL A 61 -2.91 4.01 8.09
N VAL A 62 -1.61 3.93 8.39
CA VAL A 62 -0.75 2.78 8.06
C VAL A 62 -0.06 2.33 9.33
N GLU A 63 -0.47 1.19 9.88
CA GLU A 63 0.03 0.64 11.13
C GLU A 63 0.69 -0.72 10.91
N GLY A 64 1.84 -0.93 11.51
CA GLY A 64 2.56 -2.20 11.42
C GLY A 64 3.85 -2.05 10.62
N SER A 65 4.21 -3.05 9.82
CA SER A 65 5.57 -3.13 9.29
C SER A 65 5.70 -3.53 7.82
N ASP A 66 6.79 -3.07 7.18
CA ASP A 66 7.16 -3.46 5.82
C ASP A 66 6.08 -3.15 4.76
N HIS A 67 5.25 -2.13 5.02
CA HIS A 67 4.23 -1.71 4.08
C HIS A 67 4.84 -0.87 2.95
N VAL A 68 4.43 -1.12 1.71
CA VAL A 68 4.76 -0.28 0.53
C VAL A 68 3.46 0.29 -0.04
N ILE A 69 3.04 1.43 0.49
CA ILE A 69 1.73 2.02 0.18
C ILE A 69 1.86 3.30 -0.63
N THR A 70 1.05 3.40 -1.68
CA THR A 70 0.93 4.63 -2.47
C THR A 70 -0.49 5.16 -2.40
N PHE A 71 -0.66 6.38 -1.90
CA PHE A 71 -1.92 7.09 -1.91
C PHE A 71 -1.99 8.00 -3.14
N THR A 72 -3.07 7.88 -3.92
CA THR A 72 -3.36 8.73 -5.07
C THR A 72 -4.42 9.77 -4.73
N GLY A 73 -4.40 10.92 -5.41
CA GLY A 73 -5.23 12.06 -5.02
C GLY A 73 -4.77 12.70 -3.71
N VAL A 74 -5.54 13.68 -3.23
CA VAL A 74 -5.22 14.43 -2.00
C VAL A 74 -5.82 13.70 -0.79
N CYS A 75 -5.01 13.44 0.23
CA CYS A 75 -5.43 12.98 1.55
C CYS A 75 -5.63 14.17 2.50
N ALA A 76 -6.58 14.07 3.44
CA ALA A 76 -6.70 15.06 4.51
C ALA A 76 -5.53 14.97 5.50
N SER A 77 -5.14 13.76 5.85
CA SER A 77 -4.04 13.49 6.78
C SER A 77 -3.42 12.12 6.53
N LEU A 78 -2.18 11.95 7.00
CA LEU A 78 -1.46 10.68 7.01
C LEU A 78 -0.98 10.40 8.44
N ASP A 79 -1.19 9.17 8.88
CA ASP A 79 -0.77 8.61 10.16
C ASP A 79 -0.01 7.31 9.87
N VAL A 80 1.27 7.25 10.20
CA VAL A 80 2.12 6.07 9.98
C VAL A 80 2.73 5.66 11.30
N SER A 81 2.48 4.41 11.70
CA SER A 81 3.04 3.82 12.91
C SER A 81 3.69 2.45 12.65
N GLY A 82 4.64 2.06 13.52
CA GLY A 82 5.30 0.75 13.49
C GLY A 82 6.74 0.79 12.98
N GLY A 83 7.07 0.02 11.94
CA GLY A 83 8.46 -0.12 11.47
C GLY A 83 8.65 -0.32 9.96
N ASN A 84 9.67 0.29 9.36
CA ASN A 84 10.10 0.02 7.98
C ASN A 84 9.00 0.20 6.89
N ASN A 85 8.06 1.13 7.11
CA ASN A 85 7.00 1.42 6.13
C ASN A 85 7.48 2.43 5.07
N SER A 86 7.29 2.13 3.79
CA SER A 86 7.49 3.05 2.66
C SER A 86 6.15 3.60 2.17
N VAL A 87 5.86 4.86 2.47
CA VAL A 87 4.58 5.49 2.12
C VAL A 87 4.80 6.64 1.15
N THR A 88 4.01 6.70 0.08
CA THR A 88 3.96 7.86 -0.83
C THR A 88 2.56 8.47 -0.80
N VAL A 89 2.46 9.77 -0.50
CA VAL A 89 1.17 10.44 -0.30
C VAL A 89 1.16 11.87 -0.84
N GLN A 90 -0.02 12.37 -1.20
CA GLN A 90 -0.27 13.79 -1.38
C GLN A 90 -1.21 14.28 -0.29
N LEU A 91 -0.81 15.30 0.45
CA LEU A 91 -1.55 15.86 1.57
C LEU A 91 -2.23 17.17 1.18
N ALA A 92 -3.32 17.47 1.86
CA ALA A 92 -3.97 18.77 1.81
C ALA A 92 -3.04 19.87 2.36
N PRO A 93 -3.23 21.14 1.95
CA PRO A 93 -2.42 22.27 2.42
C PRO A 93 -2.44 22.47 3.94
N GLN A 94 -3.55 22.11 4.58
CA GLN A 94 -3.80 22.26 6.03
C GLN A 94 -3.97 20.87 6.69
N GLY A 95 -3.39 19.83 6.08
CA GLY A 95 -3.45 18.48 6.60
C GLY A 95 -2.52 18.23 7.78
N SER A 96 -2.48 16.98 8.24
CA SER A 96 -1.49 16.51 9.21
C SER A 96 -0.69 15.33 8.66
N LEU A 97 0.58 15.26 9.06
CA LEU A 97 1.52 14.20 8.79
C LEU A 97 2.10 13.72 10.11
N THR A 98 1.64 12.57 10.57
CA THR A 98 2.15 11.92 11.78
C THR A 98 2.95 10.69 11.38
N VAL A 99 4.19 10.60 11.87
CA VAL A 99 5.07 9.45 11.66
C VAL A 99 5.68 9.08 13.01
N ALA A 100 5.36 7.88 13.51
CA ALA A 100 5.79 7.40 14.82
C ALA A 100 6.36 5.99 14.72
N GLY A 101 7.55 5.76 15.26
CA GLY A 101 8.20 4.45 15.21
C GLY A 101 9.57 4.54 14.54
N ALA A 102 9.95 3.52 13.77
CA ALA A 102 11.32 3.43 13.24
C ALA A 102 11.42 3.08 11.75
N ASP A 103 12.47 3.60 11.13
CA ASP A 103 12.90 3.25 9.76
C ASP A 103 11.85 3.50 8.66
N HIS A 104 10.90 4.42 8.90
CA HIS A 104 9.90 4.78 7.91
C HIS A 104 10.53 5.57 6.75
N LYS A 105 10.05 5.33 5.52
CA LYS A 105 10.39 6.10 4.32
C LYS A 105 9.14 6.78 3.78
N VAL A 106 8.87 7.99 4.24
CA VAL A 106 7.67 8.74 3.86
C VAL A 106 8.02 9.78 2.81
N ARG A 107 7.40 9.67 1.64
CA ARG A 107 7.47 10.65 0.56
C ARG A 107 6.14 11.36 0.46
N TRP A 108 6.09 12.64 0.80
CA TRP A 108 4.84 13.41 0.80
C TRP A 108 4.95 14.61 -0.13
N ARG A 109 3.81 15.06 -0.67
CA ARG A 109 3.70 16.30 -1.44
C ARG A 109 2.47 17.07 -0.99
N SER A 110 2.54 18.40 -0.97
CA SER A 110 1.39 19.27 -0.68
C SER A 110 1.59 20.61 -1.38
N THR A 111 0.49 21.27 -1.74
CA THR A 111 0.52 22.66 -2.21
C THR A 111 0.67 23.66 -1.06
N GLY A 112 0.57 23.20 0.19
CA GLY A 112 0.89 23.97 1.40
C GLY A 112 1.87 23.24 2.31
N GLU A 113 1.86 23.61 3.59
CA GLU A 113 2.66 22.98 4.64
C GLU A 113 1.73 22.32 5.66
N PRO A 114 1.59 20.98 5.66
CA PRO A 114 0.80 20.28 6.66
C PRO A 114 1.49 20.34 8.03
N ALA A 115 0.73 20.21 9.11
CA ALA A 115 1.29 20.03 10.44
C ALA A 115 2.06 18.69 10.49
N GLN A 116 3.28 18.70 11.00
CA GLN A 116 4.13 17.51 11.06
C GLN A 116 4.42 17.13 12.51
N ASP A 117 4.21 15.86 12.84
CA ASP A 117 4.59 15.25 14.10
C ASP A 117 5.41 14.00 13.81
N LEU A 118 6.73 14.10 14.03
CA LEU A 118 7.69 13.07 13.68
C LEU A 118 8.36 12.59 14.97
N SER A 119 8.14 11.34 15.33
CA SER A 119 8.69 10.73 16.55
C SER A 119 9.33 9.37 16.26
N GLY A 120 10.22 8.95 17.16
CA GLY A 120 10.99 7.71 17.03
C GLY A 120 12.34 7.89 16.33
N ALA A 121 12.84 6.86 15.63
CA ALA A 121 14.23 6.79 15.20
C ALA A 121 14.39 6.42 13.71
N ASN A 122 15.38 7.02 13.03
CA ASN A 122 15.76 6.68 11.65
C ASN A 122 14.66 6.84 10.58
N ASN A 123 13.67 7.70 10.85
CA ASN A 123 12.62 8.01 9.89
C ASN A 123 13.13 8.99 8.81
N GLN A 124 12.91 8.64 7.54
CA GLN A 124 13.22 9.47 6.38
C GLN A 124 11.93 10.06 5.82
N VAL A 125 11.72 11.35 6.08
CA VAL A 125 10.53 12.08 5.64
C VAL A 125 10.94 13.12 4.60
N VAL A 126 10.52 12.93 3.35
CA VAL A 126 10.95 13.73 2.20
C VAL A 126 9.76 14.40 1.54
N LYS A 127 9.84 15.73 1.40
CA LYS A 127 8.90 16.52 0.60
C LYS A 127 9.24 16.41 -0.88
N LEU A 128 8.31 15.91 -1.68
CA LEU A 128 8.42 15.87 -3.15
C LEU A 128 7.90 17.17 -3.77
N PRO A 129 8.52 17.63 -4.88
CA PRO A 129 8.05 18.79 -5.62
C PRO A 129 6.67 18.54 -6.22
N VAL A 130 5.81 19.55 -6.17
CA VAL A 130 4.52 19.54 -6.87
C VAL A 130 4.80 19.78 -8.35
N LYS A 131 4.46 18.82 -9.21
CA LYS A 131 4.48 19.04 -10.66
C LYS A 131 3.36 20.04 -10.99
N ARG A 132 3.76 21.20 -11.51
CA ARG A 132 2.85 22.22 -12.05
C ARG A 132 2.19 21.74 -13.34
#